data_AF-A0A2T3XRS9-F1
#
_entry.id   AF-A0A2T3XRS9-F1
#
_cell.length_a   1.000
_cell.length_b   1.000
_cell.length_c   1.000
_cell.angle_alpha   90.00
_cell.angle_beta   90.00
_cell.angle_gamma   90.00
#
_symmetry.space_group_name_H-M   'P 1'
#
loop_
_entity.id
_entity.type
_entity.pdbx_description
1 polymer ?
#
loop_
_entity_poly.entity_id
_entity_poly.type
_entity_poly.pdbx_seq_one_letter_code
_entity_poly.pdbx_strand_id
1 'polypeptide(L)'
;MRYTLDQLNAMPEEAFVDALSGIFEHSPWVPREAARERPFESVDALHDAMVSVVARAGSTRQLALINAHPELAGKAAVRGELTAESTREQSGAGLSQCTQAEFDKLQRLNREYRDKFGFPFILAVRGYDRAGILANFEARVGNDRDEEMRTSLEQIYRIARFRVDDLVAA
;
A
#
# COMPACT_ATOMS: atom_id res chain seq x y z
N MET A 1 -10.51 -7.42 -12.97
CA MET A 1 -11.97 -7.31 -13.16
C MET A 1 -12.41 -6.02 -12.51
N ARG A 2 -13.32 -5.24 -13.11
CA ARG A 2 -13.87 -4.03 -12.47
C ARG A 2 -15.26 -4.30 -11.92
N TYR A 3 -15.60 -3.68 -10.79
CA TYR A 3 -16.91 -3.75 -10.15
C TYR A 3 -17.57 -2.37 -10.13
N THR A 4 -18.89 -2.29 -10.12
CA THR A 4 -19.59 -1.07 -9.69
C THR A 4 -19.71 -1.04 -8.17
N LEU A 5 -19.92 0.14 -7.59
CA LEU A 5 -20.16 0.24 -6.15
C LEU A 5 -21.42 -0.53 -5.71
N ASP A 6 -22.47 -0.49 -6.52
CA ASP A 6 -23.72 -1.25 -6.27
C ASP A 6 -23.48 -2.76 -6.22
N GLN A 7 -22.61 -3.29 -7.10
CA GLN A 7 -22.24 -4.70 -7.07
C GLN A 7 -21.53 -5.06 -5.75
N LEU A 8 -20.60 -4.22 -5.29
CA LEU A 8 -19.89 -4.41 -4.01
C LEU A 8 -20.84 -4.32 -2.81
N ASN A 9 -21.80 -3.39 -2.85
CA ASN A 9 -22.81 -3.24 -1.81
C ASN A 9 -23.74 -4.45 -1.71
N ALA A 10 -24.12 -5.04 -2.85
CA ALA A 10 -25.12 -6.11 -2.89
C ALA A 10 -24.54 -7.53 -2.73
N MET A 11 -23.23 -7.73 -2.95
CA MET A 11 -22.66 -9.08 -2.93
C MET A 11 -22.52 -9.66 -1.51
N PRO A 12 -22.54 -11.00 -1.35
CA PRO A 12 -22.27 -11.66 -0.08
C PRO A 12 -20.93 -11.22 0.53
N GLU A 13 -20.80 -11.27 1.86
CA GLU A 13 -19.59 -10.80 2.57
C GLU A 13 -18.30 -11.45 2.03
N GLU A 14 -18.25 -12.77 1.84
CA GLU A 14 -17.04 -13.43 1.33
C GLU A 14 -16.67 -12.94 -0.07
N ALA A 15 -17.66 -12.73 -0.95
CA ALA A 15 -17.41 -12.19 -2.29
C ALA A 15 -16.89 -10.74 -2.23
N PHE A 16 -17.37 -9.94 -1.28
CA PHE A 16 -16.89 -8.57 -1.04
C PHE A 16 -15.43 -8.57 -0.57
N VAL A 17 -15.09 -9.45 0.37
CA VAL A 17 -13.72 -9.62 0.86
C VAL A 17 -12.79 -10.08 -0.26
N ASP A 18 -13.21 -11.06 -1.06
CA ASP A 18 -12.41 -11.56 -2.18
C ASP A 18 -12.20 -10.48 -3.25
N ALA A 19 -13.25 -9.73 -3.59
CA ALA A 19 -13.18 -8.64 -4.57
C ALA A 19 -12.21 -7.53 -4.13
N LEU A 20 -12.12 -7.23 -2.84
CA LEU A 20 -11.27 -6.19 -2.27
C LEU A 20 -9.97 -6.73 -1.65
N SER A 21 -9.67 -8.02 -1.81
CA SER A 21 -8.50 -8.68 -1.19
C SER A 21 -7.16 -8.06 -1.58
N GLY A 22 -7.08 -7.44 -2.76
CA GLY A 22 -5.90 -6.75 -3.25
C GLY A 22 -5.73 -5.31 -2.74
N ILE A 23 -6.72 -4.70 -2.08
CA ILE A 23 -6.67 -3.27 -1.70
C ILE A 23 -5.62 -3.00 -0.62
N PHE A 24 -5.55 -3.87 0.39
CA PHE A 24 -4.52 -3.81 1.44
C PHE A 24 -3.66 -5.06 1.35
N GLU A 25 -2.34 -4.90 1.19
CA GLU A 25 -1.43 -6.01 0.93
C GLU A 25 -1.57 -7.12 1.98
N HIS A 26 -1.90 -8.33 1.51
CA HIS A 26 -2.11 -9.54 2.33
C HIS A 26 -2.98 -9.32 3.58
N SER A 27 -3.97 -8.42 3.51
CA SER A 27 -4.73 -7.96 4.68
C SER A 27 -6.25 -8.04 4.47
N PRO A 28 -6.83 -9.24 4.21
CA PRO A 28 -8.26 -9.40 3.96
C PRO A 28 -9.15 -9.06 5.17
N TRP A 29 -8.55 -8.94 6.36
CA TRP A 29 -9.25 -8.47 7.56
C TRP A 29 -9.78 -7.04 7.41
N VAL A 30 -9.16 -6.19 6.58
CA VAL A 30 -9.60 -4.81 6.36
C VAL A 30 -10.96 -4.76 5.66
N PRO A 31 -11.12 -5.32 4.44
CA PRO A 31 -12.43 -5.34 3.79
C PRO A 31 -13.46 -6.17 4.58
N ARG A 32 -13.05 -7.21 5.30
CA ARG A 32 -13.97 -8.01 6.13
C ARG A 32 -14.62 -7.19 7.24
N GLU A 33 -13.85 -6.38 7.95
CA GLU A 33 -14.40 -5.51 8.99
C GLU A 33 -15.20 -4.35 8.39
N ALA A 34 -14.73 -3.77 7.26
CA ALA A 34 -15.45 -2.70 6.57
C ALA A 34 -16.80 -3.15 6.01
N ALA A 35 -16.96 -4.43 5.63
CA ALA A 35 -18.21 -4.98 5.12
C ALA A 35 -19.43 -4.78 6.03
N ARG A 36 -19.21 -4.55 7.33
CA ARG A 36 -20.26 -4.27 8.33
C ARG A 36 -20.86 -2.87 8.22
N GLU A 37 -20.20 -1.96 7.50
CA GLU A 37 -20.63 -0.57 7.30
C GLU A 37 -21.36 -0.37 5.96
N ARG A 38 -21.59 -1.45 5.21
CA ARG A 38 -22.38 -1.41 3.98
C ARG A 38 -23.86 -1.11 4.24
N PRO A 39 -24.56 -0.48 3.27
CA PRO A 39 -24.06 -0.05 1.97
C PRO A 39 -23.26 1.26 2.03
N PHE A 40 -22.28 1.40 1.15
CA PHE A 40 -21.52 2.64 0.97
C PHE A 40 -22.16 3.53 -0.09
N GLU A 41 -22.25 4.83 0.19
CA GLU A 41 -22.86 5.81 -0.71
C GLU A 41 -21.91 6.28 -1.82
N SER A 42 -20.60 6.11 -1.64
CA SER A 42 -19.59 6.51 -2.61
C SER A 42 -18.31 5.66 -2.48
N VAL A 43 -17.43 5.76 -3.48
CA VAL A 43 -16.08 5.18 -3.43
C VAL A 43 -15.26 5.79 -2.30
N ASP A 44 -15.46 7.08 -2.02
CA ASP A 44 -14.84 7.77 -0.88
C ASP A 44 -15.29 7.14 0.44
N ALA A 45 -16.59 6.89 0.62
CA ALA A 45 -17.11 6.25 1.83
C ALA A 45 -16.57 4.82 2.04
N LEU A 46 -16.42 4.05 0.96
CA LEU A 46 -15.79 2.73 1.00
C LEU A 46 -14.32 2.81 1.43
N HIS A 47 -13.57 3.75 0.84
CA HIS A 47 -12.16 3.97 1.18
C HIS A 47 -11.99 4.42 2.64
N ASP A 48 -12.78 5.41 3.07
CA ASP A 48 -12.76 5.94 4.43
C ASP A 48 -13.11 4.87 5.48
N ALA A 49 -14.10 4.02 5.20
CA ALA A 49 -14.44 2.91 6.08
C ALA A 49 -13.27 1.93 6.27
N MET A 50 -12.54 1.59 5.20
CA MET A 50 -11.36 0.73 5.28
C MET A 50 -10.18 1.41 5.99
N VAL A 51 -9.96 2.72 5.77
CA VAL A 51 -8.95 3.49 6.51
C VAL A 51 -9.28 3.53 8.01
N SER A 52 -10.55 3.76 8.36
CA SER A 52 -11.05 3.75 9.74
C SER A 52 -10.81 2.41 10.42
N VAL A 53 -11.06 1.29 9.71
CA VAL A 53 -10.72 -0.07 10.18
C VAL A 53 -9.25 -0.19 10.56
N VAL A 54 -8.32 0.30 9.73
CA VAL A 54 -6.87 0.26 10.04
C VAL A 54 -6.51 1.19 11.19
N ALA A 55 -7.07 2.40 11.22
CA ALA A 55 -6.80 3.39 12.27
C ALA A 55 -7.17 2.87 13.67
N ARG A 56 -8.28 2.12 13.78
CA ARG A 56 -8.74 1.53 15.06
C ARG A 56 -8.17 0.14 15.37
N ALA A 57 -7.36 -0.44 14.49
CA ALA A 57 -6.88 -1.83 14.62
C ALA A 57 -5.79 -2.02 15.70
N GLY A 58 -5.24 -0.92 16.24
CA GLY A 58 -4.13 -0.92 17.18
C GLY A 58 -2.77 -1.12 16.50
N SER A 59 -1.71 -0.74 17.21
CA SER A 59 -0.34 -0.67 16.65
C SER A 59 0.19 -2.01 16.16
N THR A 60 -0.16 -3.12 16.80
CA THR A 60 0.27 -4.47 16.38
C THR A 60 -0.25 -4.83 14.98
N ARG A 61 -1.55 -4.60 14.72
CA ARG A 61 -2.14 -4.90 13.40
C ARG A 61 -1.68 -3.91 12.34
N GLN A 62 -1.53 -2.64 12.70
CA GLN A 62 -0.94 -1.63 11.82
C GLN A 62 0.49 -2.00 11.41
N LEU A 63 1.33 -2.41 12.36
CA LEU A 63 2.70 -2.85 12.07
C LEU A 63 2.73 -4.12 11.21
N ALA A 64 1.80 -5.06 11.44
CA ALA A 64 1.66 -6.25 10.59
C ALA A 64 1.28 -5.88 9.16
N LEU A 65 0.34 -4.95 8.97
CA LEU A 65 -0.04 -4.42 7.66
C LEU A 65 1.13 -3.71 6.96
N ILE A 66 1.88 -2.88 7.67
CA ILE A 66 3.08 -2.23 7.12
C ILE A 66 4.09 -3.31 6.68
N ASN A 67 4.33 -4.34 7.50
CA ASN A 67 5.26 -5.42 7.17
C ASN A 67 4.80 -6.34 6.04
N ALA A 68 3.50 -6.39 5.74
CA ALA A 68 2.97 -7.15 4.62
C ALA A 68 3.35 -6.53 3.25
N HIS A 69 3.70 -5.24 3.21
CA HIS A 69 4.06 -4.56 1.98
C HIS A 69 5.47 -4.95 1.50
N PRO A 70 5.65 -5.26 0.21
CA PRO A 70 6.97 -5.52 -0.33
C PRO A 70 7.80 -4.25 -0.41
N GLU A 71 9.12 -4.38 -0.25
CA GLU A 71 10.05 -3.26 -0.41
C GLU A 71 10.08 -2.75 -1.87
N LEU A 72 10.23 -1.43 -2.02
CA LEU A 72 10.48 -0.80 -3.33
C LEU A 72 11.81 -1.28 -3.90
N ALA A 73 11.77 -1.79 -5.14
CA ALA A 73 12.92 -2.38 -5.82
C ALA A 73 13.64 -3.47 -4.97
N GLY A 74 12.94 -4.11 -4.04
CA GLY A 74 13.49 -5.17 -3.19
C GLY A 74 13.69 -6.50 -3.93
N LYS A 75 14.10 -7.53 -3.19
CA LYS A 75 14.33 -8.88 -3.76
C LYS A 75 13.10 -9.45 -4.48
N ALA A 76 11.90 -9.21 -3.94
CA ALA A 76 10.66 -9.66 -4.56
C ALA A 76 10.42 -8.98 -5.92
N ALA A 77 10.74 -7.68 -6.04
CA ALA A 77 10.67 -6.96 -7.31
C ALA A 77 11.68 -7.54 -8.33
N VAL A 78 12.91 -7.77 -7.91
CA VAL A 78 13.98 -8.34 -8.77
C VAL A 78 13.64 -9.76 -9.25
N ARG A 79 13.00 -10.57 -8.40
CA ARG A 79 12.59 -11.94 -8.73
C ARG A 79 11.24 -12.03 -9.47
N GLY A 80 10.53 -10.92 -9.64
CA GLY A 80 9.18 -10.92 -10.25
C GLY A 80 8.13 -11.60 -9.38
N GLU A 81 8.29 -11.57 -8.05
CA GLU A 81 7.43 -12.21 -7.05
C GLU A 81 6.45 -11.23 -6.38
N LEU A 82 6.35 -10.01 -6.89
CA LEU A 82 5.38 -9.03 -6.39
C LEU A 82 3.95 -9.45 -6.74
N THR A 83 2.99 -9.02 -5.92
CA THR A 83 1.57 -9.08 -6.29
C THR A 83 1.31 -8.31 -7.58
N ALA A 84 0.20 -8.60 -8.25
CA ALA A 84 -0.15 -7.92 -9.48
C ALA A 84 -0.32 -6.40 -9.26
N GLU A 85 -0.87 -6.02 -8.10
CA GLU A 85 -1.08 -4.65 -7.63
C GLU A 85 0.27 -3.94 -7.43
N SER A 86 1.16 -4.55 -6.63
CA SER A 86 2.50 -4.01 -6.38
C SER A 86 3.35 -3.90 -7.65
N THR A 87 3.20 -4.85 -8.59
CA THR A 87 3.87 -4.82 -9.89
C THR A 87 3.39 -3.61 -10.71
N ARG A 88 2.07 -3.39 -10.82
CA ARG A 88 1.50 -2.26 -11.54
C ARG A 88 1.99 -0.93 -10.96
N GLU A 89 1.97 -0.81 -9.63
CA GLU A 89 2.43 0.38 -8.91
C GLU A 89 3.90 0.70 -9.18
N GLN A 90 4.81 -0.26 -9.01
CA GLN A 90 6.24 -0.01 -9.16
C GLN A 90 6.67 0.16 -10.63
N SER A 91 5.95 -0.46 -11.57
CA SER A 91 6.27 -0.36 -13.00
C SER A 91 6.16 1.07 -13.55
N GLY A 92 5.17 1.83 -13.08
CA GLY A 92 4.96 3.23 -13.49
C GLY A 92 5.96 4.24 -12.90
N ALA A 93 6.69 3.84 -11.86
CA ALA A 93 7.63 4.70 -11.12
C ALA A 93 9.04 4.73 -11.74
N GLY A 94 9.25 4.01 -12.84
CA GLY A 94 10.53 3.90 -13.53
C GLY A 94 11.59 3.09 -12.77
N LEU A 95 11.25 2.43 -11.66
CA LEU A 95 12.22 1.69 -10.82
C LEU A 95 12.93 0.55 -11.56
N SER A 96 12.32 -0.01 -12.61
CA SER A 96 12.95 -1.00 -13.50
C SER A 96 14.05 -0.42 -14.39
N GLN A 97 14.15 0.91 -14.48
CA GLN A 97 15.13 1.66 -15.28
C GLN A 97 16.17 2.34 -14.39
N CYS A 98 16.31 1.94 -13.12
CA CYS A 98 17.38 2.41 -12.26
C CYS A 98 18.75 2.13 -12.88
N THR A 99 19.66 3.11 -12.86
CA THR A 99 21.09 2.83 -13.05
C THR A 99 21.58 1.95 -11.89
N GLN A 100 22.71 1.27 -12.08
CA GLN A 100 23.30 0.45 -11.02
C GLN A 100 23.53 1.27 -9.74
N ALA A 101 24.01 2.51 -9.86
CA ALA A 101 24.26 3.39 -8.72
C ALA A 101 22.97 3.77 -7.96
N GLU A 102 21.88 4.07 -8.68
CA GLU A 102 20.57 4.33 -8.06
C GLU A 102 19.99 3.09 -7.39
N PHE A 103 20.14 1.92 -8.03
CA PHE A 103 19.71 0.66 -7.46
C PHE A 103 20.49 0.32 -6.18
N ASP A 104 21.82 0.46 -6.19
CA ASP A 104 22.67 0.24 -5.01
C ASP A 104 22.32 1.22 -3.88
N LYS A 105 21.99 2.47 -4.23
CA LYS A 105 21.49 3.48 -3.28
C LYS A 105 20.16 3.06 -2.66
N LEU A 106 19.18 2.60 -3.46
CA LEU A 106 17.91 2.07 -2.95
C LEU A 106 18.13 0.88 -2.02
N GLN A 107 19.00 -0.07 -2.39
CA GLN A 107 19.30 -1.23 -1.54
C GLN A 107 19.94 -0.82 -0.22
N ARG A 108 20.83 0.18 -0.22
CA ARG A 108 21.41 0.72 1.01
C ARG A 108 20.35 1.37 1.90
N LEU A 109 19.52 2.23 1.33
CA LEU A 109 18.44 2.91 2.06
C LEU A 109 17.42 1.91 2.64
N ASN A 110 17.05 0.87 1.89
CA ASN A 110 16.20 -0.22 2.40
C ASN A 110 16.80 -0.87 3.65
N ARG A 111 18.10 -1.18 3.65
CA ARG A 111 18.77 -1.76 4.83
C ARG A 111 18.78 -0.79 6.01
N GLU A 112 19.24 0.45 5.80
CA GLU A 112 19.31 1.48 6.85
C GLU A 112 17.93 1.74 7.48
N TYR A 113 16.90 1.84 6.64
CA TYR A 113 15.53 2.05 7.07
C TYR A 113 14.98 0.85 7.86
N ARG A 114 15.22 -0.38 7.37
CA ARG A 114 14.81 -1.61 8.05
C ARG A 114 15.48 -1.75 9.42
N ASP A 115 16.78 -1.47 9.50
CA ASP A 115 17.55 -1.53 10.73
C ASP A 115 17.06 -0.49 11.75
N LYS A 116 16.71 0.72 11.28
CA LYS A 116 16.22 1.80 12.15
C LYS A 116 14.79 1.59 12.64
N PHE A 117 13.86 1.24 11.74
CA PHE A 117 12.42 1.27 12.05
C PHE A 117 11.82 -0.13 12.26
N GLY A 118 12.45 -1.18 11.73
CA GLY A 118 11.98 -2.57 11.84
C GLY A 118 10.84 -2.94 10.87
N PHE A 119 10.55 -2.10 9.88
CA PHE A 119 9.51 -2.32 8.86
C PHE A 119 9.96 -1.73 7.51
N PRO A 120 9.34 -2.10 6.37
CA PRO A 120 9.79 -1.66 5.06
C PRO A 120 9.43 -0.18 4.80
N PHE A 121 10.19 0.47 3.91
CA PHE A 121 9.81 1.79 3.40
C PHE A 121 8.64 1.65 2.44
N ILE A 122 7.59 2.43 2.68
CA ILE A 122 6.36 2.44 1.86
C ILE A 122 6.15 3.84 1.32
N LEU A 123 5.91 3.95 0.01
CA LEU A 123 5.58 5.19 -0.67
C LEU A 123 4.54 4.90 -1.75
N ALA A 124 3.50 5.72 -1.83
CA ALA A 124 2.55 5.67 -2.93
C ALA A 124 3.21 6.26 -4.19
N VAL A 125 3.86 5.40 -4.99
CA VAL A 125 4.77 5.82 -6.07
C VAL A 125 4.11 6.45 -7.30
N ARG A 126 2.78 6.34 -7.46
CA ARG A 126 2.05 6.96 -8.57
C ARG A 126 2.22 8.49 -8.51
N GLY A 127 2.73 9.08 -9.59
CA GLY A 127 3.01 10.52 -9.67
C GLY A 127 4.40 10.93 -9.19
N TYR A 128 5.24 9.98 -8.77
CA TYR A 128 6.66 10.23 -8.50
C TYR A 128 7.52 9.69 -9.64
N ASP A 129 8.63 10.38 -9.91
CA ASP A 129 9.76 9.84 -10.64
C ASP A 129 10.78 9.21 -9.69
N ARG A 130 11.78 8.52 -10.24
CA ARG A 130 12.84 7.86 -9.45
C ARG A 130 13.57 8.83 -8.51
N ALA A 131 13.81 10.06 -8.97
CA ALA A 131 14.51 11.09 -8.18
C ALA A 131 13.66 11.50 -6.97
N GLY A 132 12.36 11.72 -7.16
CA GLY A 132 11.40 12.04 -6.10
C GLY A 132 11.23 10.91 -5.08
N ILE A 133 11.28 9.65 -5.52
CA ILE A 133 11.27 8.47 -4.62
C ILE A 133 12.53 8.46 -3.76
N LEU A 134 13.71 8.60 -4.37
CA LEU A 134 14.98 8.64 -3.65
C LEU A 134 15.03 9.79 -2.64
N ALA A 135 14.59 10.99 -3.04
CA ALA A 135 14.53 12.15 -2.15
C ALA A 135 13.57 11.93 -0.98
N ASN A 136 12.40 11.33 -1.21
CA ASN A 136 11.48 10.96 -0.13
C ASN A 136 12.09 9.95 0.83
N PHE A 137 12.79 8.97 0.29
CA PHE A 137 13.42 7.92 1.08
C PHE A 137 14.50 8.52 1.98
N GLU A 138 15.41 9.31 1.42
CA GLU A 138 16.48 9.97 2.18
C GLU A 138 15.94 10.89 3.28
N ALA A 139 14.91 11.67 2.99
CA ALA A 139 14.28 12.55 3.98
C ALA A 139 13.69 11.75 5.15
N ARG A 140 12.95 10.67 4.85
CA ARG A 140 12.23 9.88 5.85
C ARG A 140 13.12 8.97 6.70
N VAL A 141 14.33 8.66 6.24
CA VAL A 141 15.36 8.04 7.12
C VAL A 141 15.69 8.96 8.30
N GLY A 142 15.46 10.27 8.20
CA GLY A 142 15.63 11.23 9.29
C GLY A 142 14.56 11.19 10.40
N ASN A 143 13.39 10.62 10.13
CA ASN A 143 12.23 10.68 11.04
C ASN A 143 12.46 9.89 12.34
N ASP A 144 11.65 10.18 13.36
CA ASP A 144 11.48 9.27 14.49
C ASP A 144 10.57 8.09 14.12
N ARG A 145 10.59 7.04 14.95
CA ARG A 145 9.90 5.79 14.63
C ARG A 145 8.37 5.93 14.61
N ASP A 146 7.80 6.75 15.48
CA ASP A 146 6.34 6.88 15.61
C ASP A 146 5.79 7.78 14.49
N GLU A 147 6.51 8.85 14.15
CA GLU A 147 6.28 9.64 12.95
C GLU A 147 6.34 8.78 11.68
N GLU A 148 7.35 7.92 11.57
CA GLU A 148 7.52 7.11 10.38
C GLU A 148 6.46 6.00 10.25
N MET A 149 5.98 5.48 11.38
CA MET A 149 4.87 4.54 11.40
C MET A 149 3.57 5.22 10.91
N ARG A 150 3.28 6.45 11.37
CA ARG A 150 2.12 7.23 10.90
C ARG A 150 2.25 7.55 9.41
N THR A 151 3.41 8.03 8.98
CA THR A 151 3.71 8.35 7.58
C THR A 151 3.55 7.11 6.70
N SER A 152 4.02 5.95 7.15
CA SER A 152 3.86 4.69 6.40
C SER A 152 2.38 4.32 6.22
N LEU A 153 1.55 4.46 7.27
CA LEU A 153 0.11 4.22 7.17
C LEU A 153 -0.56 5.19 6.19
N GLU A 154 -0.20 6.48 6.22
CA GLU A 154 -0.72 7.47 5.26
C GLU A 154 -0.39 7.09 3.81
N GLN A 155 0.82 6.58 3.55
CA GLN A 155 1.19 6.07 2.23
C GLN A 155 0.37 4.83 1.84
N ILE A 156 0.13 3.90 2.78
CA ILE A 156 -0.75 2.74 2.54
C ILE A 156 -2.17 3.19 2.21
N TYR A 157 -2.71 4.21 2.88
CA TYR A 157 -4.06 4.72 2.57
C TYR A 157 -4.14 5.31 1.17
N ARG A 158 -3.08 5.99 0.70
CA ARG A 158 -2.99 6.48 -0.67
C ARG A 158 -2.88 5.34 -1.69
N ILE A 159 -2.09 4.31 -1.39
CA ILE A 159 -2.00 3.10 -2.22
C ILE A 159 -3.38 2.42 -2.31
N ALA A 160 -4.04 2.21 -1.18
CA ALA A 160 -5.38 1.64 -1.12
C ALA A 160 -6.37 2.45 -1.96
N ARG A 161 -6.29 3.79 -1.93
CA ARG A 161 -7.13 4.64 -2.79
C ARG A 161 -6.91 4.36 -4.27
N PHE A 162 -5.66 4.35 -4.73
CA PHE A 162 -5.33 4.02 -6.12
C PHE A 162 -5.84 2.65 -6.55
N ARG A 163 -5.73 1.65 -5.66
CA ARG A 163 -6.22 0.29 -5.94
C ARG A 163 -7.74 0.24 -6.01
N VAL A 164 -8.45 0.98 -5.17
CA VAL A 164 -9.92 1.09 -5.23
C VAL A 164 -10.34 1.77 -6.52
N ASP A 165 -9.71 2.89 -6.90
CA ASP A 165 -10.03 3.62 -8.13
C ASP A 165 -9.76 2.77 -9.40
N ASP A 166 -8.75 1.90 -9.37
CA ASP A 166 -8.47 0.98 -10.48
C ASP A 166 -9.51 -0.16 -10.58
N LEU A 167 -10.07 -0.58 -9.43
CA LEU A 167 -11.00 -1.70 -9.27
C LEU A 167 -12.47 -1.30 -9.49
N VAL A 168 -12.88 -0.13 -9.00
CA VAL A 168 -14.26 0.33 -9.05
C VAL A 168 -14.47 1.21 -10.28
N ALA A 169 -15.39 0.79 -11.15
CA ALA A 169 -15.82 1.62 -12.27
C ALA A 169 -16.67 2.79 -11.76
N ALA A 170 -16.39 3.98 -12.28
CA ALA A 170 -17.25 5.16 -12.12
C ALA A 170 -18.62 4.95 -12.76
#